data_AF-A0A2R6HS00-F1
#
_entry.id   AF-A0A2R6HS00-F1
#
_cell.length_a   1.000
_cell.length_b   1.000
_cell.length_c   1.000
_cell.angle_alpha   90.00
_cell.angle_beta   90.00
_cell.angle_gamma   90.00
#
_symmetry.space_group_name_H-M   'P 1'
#
loop_
_entity.id
_entity.type
_entity.pdbx_description
1 polymer ?
#
loop_
_entity_poly.entity_id
_entity_poly.type
_entity_poly.pdbx_seq_one_letter_code
_entity_poly.pdbx_strand_id
1 'polypeptide(L)'
;MGVGRRGRTTGGYLGRVRRRLRGAVRTHRRRPRGREFADLRDDEEVPFILYTSKGSEDIASEAISLGVTDYLAKRGGPERFVRLAHRIENVVDANRATEVVERTRKQARTTVERERARFQALIKRSPALTVLLDAEGHLEYISPSVEEVTGYEPRELRGESGFEYVHPEDRERLYREFERSIEDPDYRPTVKYRFRHADGRWVNFESRGVNRLDDPAVEGFVVNTRDVTDRERTERRLEHERHLSARMLEVAPAPTLVVDGNGKVLRANRDAAEAFEMRRSELTRSSAGDLEASVVDANGGIEPSTEYLGAVAAASGRELHGVEYEVEVPAGRLPTAMATRKITAPRLGA
;
A
#
# COMPACT_ATOMS: atom_id res chain seq x y z
N MET A 1 53.84 -40.68 -58.09
CA MET A 1 52.37 -40.52 -57.91
C MET A 1 52.17 -40.03 -56.49
N GLY A 2 51.77 -38.81 -56.15
CA GLY A 2 50.84 -37.86 -56.76
C GLY A 2 50.15 -37.18 -55.57
N VAL A 3 50.87 -36.33 -54.84
CA VAL A 3 50.35 -35.61 -53.66
C VAL A 3 49.51 -34.43 -54.16
N GLY A 4 48.20 -34.62 -54.26
CA GLY A 4 47.24 -33.59 -54.63
C GLY A 4 47.15 -32.49 -53.57
N ARG A 5 47.85 -31.37 -53.80
CA ARG A 5 47.70 -30.15 -53.01
C ARG A 5 46.28 -29.59 -53.20
N ARG A 6 45.60 -29.44 -52.06
CA ARG A 6 44.31 -28.78 -51.88
C ARG A 6 44.33 -27.36 -52.45
N GLY A 7 43.64 -27.14 -53.56
CA GLY A 7 43.15 -25.82 -53.96
C GLY A 7 41.77 -25.58 -53.36
N ARG A 8 41.68 -25.17 -52.07
CA ARG A 8 40.45 -24.55 -51.56
C ARG A 8 40.36 -23.17 -52.23
N THR A 9 39.72 -23.15 -53.39
CA THR A 9 39.55 -21.98 -54.25
C THR A 9 38.97 -20.81 -53.48
N THR A 10 39.63 -19.66 -53.58
CA THR A 10 39.23 -18.32 -53.11
C THR A 10 37.76 -17.98 -53.42
N GLY A 11 37.18 -18.61 -54.47
CA GLY A 11 35.76 -18.50 -54.83
C GLY A 11 34.76 -19.03 -53.79
N GLY A 12 35.10 -20.05 -53.00
CA GLY A 12 34.21 -20.61 -51.98
C GLY A 12 34.05 -19.70 -50.75
N TYR A 13 35.12 -19.01 -50.35
CA TYR A 13 35.11 -18.03 -49.26
C TYR A 13 34.36 -16.76 -49.67
N LEU A 14 34.67 -16.21 -50.86
CA LEU A 14 33.97 -15.04 -51.41
C LEU A 14 32.47 -15.28 -51.64
N GLY A 15 32.07 -16.51 -51.99
CA GLY A 15 30.66 -16.89 -52.14
C GLY A 15 29.87 -16.88 -50.82
N ARG A 16 30.48 -17.31 -49.71
CA ARG A 16 29.86 -17.26 -48.37
C ARG A 16 29.74 -15.83 -47.86
N VAL A 17 30.80 -15.04 -48.00
CA VAL A 17 30.82 -13.60 -47.68
C VAL A 17 29.73 -12.86 -48.47
N ARG A 18 29.60 -13.12 -49.78
CA ARG A 18 28.56 -12.52 -50.61
C ARG A 18 27.13 -12.87 -50.18
N ARG A 19 26.88 -14.08 -49.65
CA ARG A 19 25.54 -14.44 -49.13
C ARG A 19 25.25 -13.74 -47.80
N ARG A 20 26.25 -13.61 -46.92
CA ARG A 20 26.13 -13.01 -45.59
C ARG A 20 25.97 -11.48 -45.62
N LEU A 21 26.53 -10.83 -46.64
CA LEU A 21 26.56 -9.37 -46.78
C LEU A 21 25.51 -8.79 -47.75
N ARG A 22 24.61 -9.60 -48.33
CA ARG A 22 23.52 -9.10 -49.20
C ARG A 22 22.64 -8.13 -48.40
N GLY A 23 22.55 -6.87 -48.87
CA GLY A 23 21.75 -5.81 -48.26
C GLY A 23 22.44 -5.02 -47.15
N ALA A 24 23.59 -5.47 -46.64
CA ALA A 24 24.29 -4.84 -45.50
C ALA A 24 25.45 -3.91 -45.91
N VAL A 25 25.78 -3.83 -47.20
CA VAL A 25 26.91 -3.05 -47.71
C VAL A 25 26.43 -2.12 -48.80
N ARG A 26 26.47 -0.80 -48.55
CA ARG A 26 26.32 0.22 -49.58
C ARG A 26 27.69 0.52 -50.17
N THR A 27 27.75 0.71 -51.49
CA THR A 27 29.02 1.05 -52.18
C THR A 27 28.86 2.36 -52.94
N HIS A 28 29.84 3.24 -52.82
CA HIS A 28 29.88 4.51 -53.54
C HIS A 28 31.11 4.52 -54.46
N ARG A 29 30.93 4.94 -55.71
CA ARG A 29 31.97 4.90 -56.77
C ARG A 29 32.56 6.27 -57.13
N ARG A 30 32.17 7.35 -56.45
CA ARG A 30 32.72 8.70 -56.67
C ARG A 30 34.11 8.81 -56.05
N ARG A 31 34.98 9.66 -56.63
CA ARG A 31 36.22 10.16 -56.00
C ARG A 31 35.86 11.45 -55.23
N PRO A 32 35.49 11.38 -53.94
CA PRO A 32 35.26 12.58 -53.14
C PRO A 32 36.57 13.38 -52.97
N ARG A 33 36.48 14.71 -52.89
CA ARG A 33 37.60 15.59 -52.53
C ARG A 33 37.29 16.29 -51.20
N GLY A 34 38.18 16.18 -50.21
CA GLY A 34 38.07 16.90 -48.93
C GLY A 34 36.77 16.60 -48.16
N ARG A 35 36.05 17.63 -47.69
CA ARG A 35 34.86 17.52 -46.82
C ARG A 35 33.68 16.68 -47.39
N GLU A 36 33.70 16.30 -48.66
CA GLU A 36 32.69 15.44 -49.32
C GLU A 36 32.64 13.99 -48.78
N PHE A 37 33.54 13.58 -47.90
CA PHE A 37 33.49 12.24 -47.27
C PHE A 37 32.35 12.08 -46.25
N ALA A 38 31.97 13.15 -45.56
CA ALA A 38 30.85 13.13 -44.61
C ALA A 38 29.51 12.95 -45.34
N ASP A 39 29.38 13.51 -46.54
CA ASP A 39 28.17 13.42 -47.38
C ASP A 39 27.95 12.01 -47.98
N LEU A 40 28.94 11.12 -47.87
CA LEU A 40 28.83 9.71 -48.27
C LEU A 40 28.30 8.82 -47.13
N ARG A 41 28.11 9.39 -45.93
CA ARG A 41 27.59 8.71 -44.75
C ARG A 41 26.14 9.11 -44.55
N ASP A 42 25.22 8.21 -44.89
CA ASP A 42 23.78 8.43 -44.72
C ASP A 42 23.35 8.41 -43.24
N ASP A 43 24.12 7.74 -42.38
CA ASP A 43 23.80 7.49 -40.97
C ASP A 43 25.09 7.37 -40.14
N GLU A 44 25.17 8.12 -39.03
CA GLU A 44 26.30 8.06 -38.10
C GLU A 44 26.39 6.74 -37.33
N GLU A 45 25.31 5.98 -37.21
CA GLU A 45 25.32 4.68 -36.53
C GLU A 45 25.85 3.54 -37.42
N VAL A 46 25.94 3.76 -38.74
CA VAL A 46 26.42 2.74 -39.69
C VAL A 46 27.94 2.81 -39.85
N PRO A 47 28.67 1.72 -39.60
CA PRO A 47 30.10 1.68 -39.80
C PRO A 47 30.51 1.92 -41.25
N PHE A 48 31.51 2.77 -41.45
CA PHE A 48 31.97 3.16 -42.77
C PHE A 48 33.42 2.72 -42.99
N ILE A 49 33.67 1.91 -44.03
CA ILE A 49 35.02 1.46 -44.40
C ILE A 49 35.43 2.11 -45.71
N LEU A 50 36.53 2.86 -45.70
CA LEU A 50 37.08 3.52 -46.87
C LEU A 50 38.00 2.56 -47.65
N TYR A 51 37.66 2.24 -48.91
CA TYR A 51 38.43 1.32 -49.77
C TYR A 51 38.97 1.99 -51.04
N THR A 52 40.27 2.35 -51.08
CA THR A 52 40.82 3.26 -52.12
C THR A 52 42.04 2.70 -52.86
N SER A 53 42.28 3.13 -54.11
CA SER A 53 43.54 2.85 -54.84
C SER A 53 44.73 3.61 -54.24
N LYS A 54 45.93 3.02 -54.25
CA LYS A 54 47.19 3.49 -53.63
C LYS A 54 47.24 4.99 -53.22
N GLY A 55 47.23 5.21 -51.89
CA GLY A 55 48.13 6.06 -51.09
C GLY A 55 48.24 7.56 -51.37
N SER A 56 47.74 8.37 -50.44
CA SER A 56 48.66 9.12 -49.58
C SER A 56 48.32 8.78 -48.12
N GLU A 57 49.31 8.81 -47.25
CA GLU A 57 49.11 8.68 -45.80
C GLU A 57 48.20 9.81 -45.28
N ASP A 58 48.23 10.96 -45.94
CA ASP A 58 47.33 12.09 -45.71
C ASP A 58 45.87 11.72 -45.93
N ILE A 59 45.54 10.93 -46.97
CA ILE A 59 44.15 10.47 -47.20
C ILE A 59 43.67 9.55 -46.06
N ALA A 60 44.56 8.73 -45.49
CA ALA A 60 44.20 7.87 -44.36
C ALA A 60 44.03 8.70 -43.07
N SER A 61 44.91 9.67 -42.83
CA SER A 61 44.86 10.59 -41.69
C SER A 61 43.62 11.50 -41.74
N GLU A 62 43.30 12.02 -42.93
CA GLU A 62 42.10 12.81 -43.20
C GLU A 62 40.84 11.96 -43.01
N ALA A 63 40.81 10.73 -43.53
CA ALA A 63 39.67 9.82 -43.33
C ALA A 63 39.41 9.48 -41.85
N ILE A 64 40.46 9.23 -41.07
CA ILE A 64 40.34 8.99 -39.63
C ILE A 64 39.80 10.24 -38.92
N SER A 65 40.32 11.42 -39.27
CA SER A 65 39.87 12.70 -38.71
C SER A 65 38.41 13.03 -39.04
N LEU A 66 37.87 12.44 -40.10
CA LEU A 66 36.49 12.58 -40.55
C LEU A 66 35.56 11.46 -40.01
N GLY A 67 36.03 10.61 -39.10
CA GLY A 67 35.18 9.64 -38.39
C GLY A 67 34.89 8.35 -39.16
N VAL A 68 35.70 8.02 -40.19
CA VAL A 68 35.63 6.72 -40.87
C VAL A 68 35.97 5.60 -39.88
N THR A 69 35.17 4.54 -39.85
CA THR A 69 35.38 3.41 -38.93
C THR A 69 36.63 2.61 -39.25
N ASP A 70 36.97 2.47 -40.54
CA ASP A 70 38.22 1.85 -40.96
C ASP A 70 38.69 2.22 -42.38
N TYR A 71 39.99 2.05 -42.66
CA TYR A 71 40.59 2.29 -43.96
C TYR A 71 41.32 1.07 -44.52
N LEU A 72 41.10 0.76 -45.80
CA LEU A 72 41.77 -0.32 -46.52
C LEU A 72 42.26 0.10 -47.92
N ALA A 73 43.55 -0.09 -48.18
CA ALA A 73 44.12 0.16 -49.50
C ALA A 73 43.86 -1.01 -50.49
N LYS A 74 43.40 -0.68 -51.70
CA LYS A 74 43.24 -1.55 -52.87
C LYS A 74 44.60 -1.87 -53.51
N ARG A 75 45.45 -2.60 -52.77
CA ARG A 75 46.77 -3.10 -53.21
C ARG A 75 46.76 -4.63 -53.33
N GLY A 76 47.49 -5.18 -54.30
CA GLY A 76 47.67 -6.62 -54.48
C GLY A 76 46.63 -7.31 -55.38
N GLY A 77 46.81 -8.62 -55.58
CA GLY A 77 46.01 -9.50 -56.44
C GLY A 77 44.65 -9.87 -55.86
N PRO A 78 44.11 -11.07 -56.15
CA PRO A 78 42.81 -11.54 -55.64
C PRO A 78 42.67 -11.51 -54.10
N GLU A 79 43.78 -11.55 -53.36
CA GLU A 79 43.85 -11.56 -51.90
C GLU A 79 43.28 -10.28 -51.26
N ARG A 80 43.26 -9.16 -52.01
CA ARG A 80 42.68 -7.89 -51.54
C ARG A 80 41.20 -8.01 -51.17
N PHE A 81 40.46 -8.87 -51.87
CA PHE A 81 39.04 -9.08 -51.62
C PHE A 81 38.81 -9.92 -50.35
N VAL A 82 39.76 -10.80 -50.02
CA VAL A 82 39.74 -11.55 -48.76
C VAL A 82 39.98 -10.59 -47.58
N ARG A 83 40.94 -9.67 -47.70
CA ARG A 83 41.18 -8.65 -46.66
C ARG A 83 39.99 -7.71 -46.46
N LEU A 84 39.37 -7.25 -47.55
CA LEU A 84 38.17 -6.40 -47.47
C LEU A 84 37.00 -7.14 -46.82
N ALA A 85 36.76 -8.40 -47.19
CA ALA A 85 35.73 -9.23 -46.59
C ALA A 85 35.92 -9.36 -45.08
N HIS A 86 37.14 -9.72 -44.64
CA HIS A 86 37.46 -9.87 -43.22
C HIS A 86 37.30 -8.54 -42.45
N ARG A 87 37.60 -7.40 -43.08
CA ARG A 87 37.43 -6.11 -42.42
C ARG A 87 35.97 -5.71 -42.26
N ILE A 88 35.14 -5.96 -43.29
CA ILE A 88 33.69 -5.78 -43.20
C ILE A 88 33.11 -6.66 -42.09
N GLU A 89 33.50 -7.94 -42.05
CA GLU A 89 33.03 -8.87 -41.00
C GLU A 89 33.38 -8.35 -39.60
N ASN A 90 34.64 -7.98 -39.36
CA ASN A 90 35.08 -7.47 -38.06
C ASN A 90 34.32 -6.22 -37.61
N VAL A 91 34.13 -5.26 -38.52
CA VAL A 91 33.48 -3.99 -38.20
C VAL A 91 31.98 -4.18 -37.94
N VAL A 92 31.31 -5.02 -38.75
CA VAL A 92 29.90 -5.35 -38.54
C VAL A 92 29.68 -6.13 -37.25
N ASP A 93 30.54 -7.10 -36.94
CA ASP A 93 30.45 -7.88 -35.72
C ASP A 93 30.71 -7.00 -34.48
N ALA A 94 31.68 -6.08 -34.55
CA ALA A 94 31.94 -5.11 -33.48
C ALA A 94 30.77 -4.13 -33.26
N ASN A 95 30.15 -3.62 -34.34
CA ASN A 95 29.00 -2.72 -34.23
C ASN A 95 27.80 -3.43 -33.60
N ARG A 96 27.49 -4.64 -34.08
CA ARG A 96 26.40 -5.45 -33.54
C ARG A 96 26.62 -5.82 -32.08
N ALA A 97 27.84 -6.15 -31.68
CA ALA A 97 28.15 -6.41 -30.29
C ALA A 97 27.87 -5.18 -29.42
N THR A 98 28.24 -3.99 -29.89
CA THR A 98 28.00 -2.73 -29.18
C THR A 98 26.50 -2.42 -29.07
N GLU A 99 25.76 -2.52 -30.18
CA GLU A 99 24.30 -2.31 -30.21
C GLU A 99 23.57 -3.26 -29.25
N VAL A 100 23.97 -4.53 -29.18
CA VAL A 100 23.39 -5.51 -28.26
C VAL A 100 23.64 -5.09 -26.81
N VAL A 101 24.88 -4.71 -26.46
CA VAL A 101 25.23 -4.26 -25.11
C VAL A 101 24.41 -3.02 -24.71
N GLU A 102 24.34 -2.02 -25.58
CA GLU A 102 23.57 -0.80 -25.32
C GLU A 102 22.08 -1.08 -25.17
N ARG A 103 21.51 -1.92 -26.05
CA ARG A 103 20.11 -2.31 -25.99
C ARG A 103 19.80 -3.07 -24.71
N THR A 104 20.63 -4.04 -24.34
CA THR A 104 20.47 -4.80 -23.09
C THR A 104 20.59 -3.89 -21.88
N ARG A 105 21.56 -2.96 -21.86
CA ARG A 105 21.71 -1.99 -20.77
C ARG A 105 20.49 -1.08 -20.65
N LYS A 106 19.98 -0.57 -21.77
CA LYS A 106 18.78 0.27 -21.80
C LYS A 106 17.55 -0.50 -21.31
N GLN A 107 17.36 -1.74 -21.77
CA GLN A 107 16.27 -2.60 -21.32
C GLN A 107 16.37 -2.90 -19.82
N ALA A 108 17.54 -3.27 -19.31
CA ALA A 108 17.76 -3.52 -17.88
C ALA A 108 17.43 -2.28 -17.05
N ARG A 109 17.90 -1.10 -17.48
CA ARG A 109 17.58 0.17 -16.83
C ARG A 109 16.09 0.47 -16.83
N THR A 110 15.40 0.36 -17.97
CA THR A 110 13.95 0.57 -18.05
C THR A 110 13.19 -0.40 -17.15
N THR A 111 13.60 -1.66 -17.08
CA THR A 111 12.97 -2.66 -16.19
C THR A 111 13.13 -2.26 -14.73
N VAL A 112 14.34 -1.89 -14.29
CA VAL A 112 14.59 -1.43 -12.92
C VAL A 112 13.80 -0.17 -12.59
N GLU A 113 13.78 0.82 -13.49
CA GLU A 113 13.01 2.05 -13.30
C GLU A 113 11.50 1.77 -13.22
N ARG A 114 10.99 0.84 -14.05
CA ARG A 114 9.58 0.45 -14.04
C ARG A 114 9.19 -0.29 -12.76
N GLU A 115 9.99 -1.24 -12.30
CA GLU A 115 9.72 -1.96 -11.04
C GLU A 115 9.81 -1.01 -9.84
N ARG A 116 10.79 -0.10 -9.82
CA ARG A 116 10.89 0.94 -8.80
C ARG A 116 9.66 1.84 -8.76
N ALA A 117 9.22 2.34 -9.92
CA ALA A 117 8.04 3.20 -10.01
C ALA A 117 6.77 2.44 -9.57
N ARG A 118 6.64 1.17 -9.95
CA ARG A 118 5.53 0.30 -9.53
C ARG A 118 5.51 0.12 -8.02
N PHE A 119 6.65 -0.20 -7.41
CA PHE A 119 6.78 -0.36 -5.96
C PHE A 119 6.44 0.95 -5.22
N GLN A 120 6.97 2.09 -5.68
CA GLN A 120 6.65 3.40 -5.12
C GLN A 120 5.14 3.72 -5.19
N ALA A 121 4.48 3.39 -6.31
CA ALA A 121 3.06 3.60 -6.46
C ALA A 121 2.21 2.72 -5.52
N LEU A 122 2.65 1.48 -5.27
CA LEU A 122 1.97 0.56 -4.34
C LEU A 122 2.07 1.06 -2.89
N ILE A 123 3.26 1.49 -2.47
CA ILE A 123 3.45 1.98 -1.09
C ILE A 123 2.76 3.32 -0.86
N LYS A 124 2.79 4.23 -1.83
CA LYS A 124 2.18 5.57 -1.68
C LYS A 124 0.66 5.50 -1.45
N ARG A 125 -0.02 4.44 -1.92
CA ARG A 125 -1.46 4.23 -1.75
C ARG A 125 -1.83 3.30 -0.60
N SER A 126 -0.85 2.82 0.17
CA SER A 126 -1.11 1.97 1.34
C SER A 126 -1.66 2.83 2.49
N PRO A 127 -2.77 2.42 3.14
CA PRO A 127 -3.26 3.08 4.35
C PRO A 127 -2.36 2.85 5.57
N ALA A 128 -1.41 1.90 5.48
CA ALA A 128 -0.37 1.70 6.47
C ALA A 128 0.93 2.37 6.03
N LEU A 129 1.56 3.09 6.95
CA LEU A 129 2.92 3.59 6.80
C LEU A 129 3.91 2.42 6.86
N THR A 130 4.87 2.42 5.94
CA THR A 130 6.00 1.48 5.98
C THR A 130 7.24 2.24 6.42
N VAL A 131 7.88 1.76 7.47
CA VAL A 131 9.06 2.35 8.08
C VAL A 131 10.19 1.32 8.07
N LEU A 132 11.40 1.77 7.78
CA LEU A 132 12.63 1.00 7.94
C LEU A 132 13.49 1.72 8.97
N LEU A 133 13.90 0.99 10.00
CA LEU A 133 14.84 1.46 11.01
C LEU A 133 16.16 0.70 10.88
N ASP A 134 17.27 1.34 11.21
CA ASP A 134 18.55 0.66 11.42
C ASP A 134 18.56 -0.12 12.77
N ALA A 135 19.70 -0.74 13.09
CA ALA A 135 19.86 -1.52 14.33
C ALA A 135 19.79 -0.65 15.60
N GLU A 136 20.08 0.64 15.48
CA GLU A 136 20.04 1.64 16.55
C GLU A 136 18.67 2.35 16.66
N GLY A 137 17.76 2.10 15.73
CA GLY A 137 16.41 2.65 15.71
C GLY A 137 16.27 4.01 15.00
N HIS A 138 17.26 4.41 14.19
CA HIS A 138 17.14 5.58 13.33
C HIS A 138 16.34 5.25 12.06
N LEU A 139 15.57 6.22 11.61
CA LEU A 139 14.72 6.12 10.42
C LEU A 139 15.54 6.15 9.13
N GLU A 140 15.73 5.02 8.47
CA GLU A 140 16.40 4.98 7.16
C GLU A 140 15.44 5.31 6.01
N TYR A 141 14.20 4.84 6.13
CA TYR A 141 13.13 5.05 5.16
C TYR A 141 11.78 5.14 5.85
N ILE A 142 10.91 5.99 5.31
CA ILE A 142 9.50 6.05 5.67
C ILE A 142 8.66 6.33 4.42
N SER A 143 7.52 5.66 4.32
CA SER A 143 6.60 5.81 3.20
C SER A 143 6.12 7.28 3.06
N PRO A 144 5.99 7.82 1.84
CA PRO A 144 5.61 9.22 1.62
C PRO A 144 4.27 9.65 2.23
N SER A 145 3.36 8.71 2.48
CA SER A 145 2.08 8.96 3.16
C SER A 145 2.22 9.44 4.61
N VAL A 146 3.43 9.42 5.18
CA VAL A 146 3.71 9.97 6.52
C VAL A 146 3.37 11.45 6.65
N GLU A 147 3.51 12.22 5.57
CA GLU A 147 3.23 13.65 5.56
C GLU A 147 1.73 13.92 5.81
N GLU A 148 0.85 13.15 5.16
CA GLU A 148 -0.60 13.26 5.36
C GLU A 148 -1.03 12.86 6.78
N VAL A 149 -0.32 11.91 7.41
CA VAL A 149 -0.68 11.36 8.72
C VAL A 149 -0.07 12.14 9.88
N THR A 150 1.17 12.60 9.75
CA THR A 150 1.96 13.19 10.84
C THR A 150 2.30 14.66 10.62
N GLY A 151 2.15 15.17 9.41
CA GLY A 151 2.55 16.53 9.03
C GLY A 151 4.05 16.72 8.82
N TYR A 152 4.89 15.69 9.03
CA TYR A 152 6.31 15.75 8.70
C TYR A 152 6.58 15.22 7.31
N GLU A 153 7.46 15.90 6.58
CA GLU A 153 7.99 15.38 5.34
C GLU A 153 8.95 14.22 5.62
N PRO A 154 9.01 13.19 4.76
CA PRO A 154 9.91 12.03 4.95
C PRO A 154 11.38 12.41 5.18
N ARG A 155 11.83 13.53 4.60
CA ARG A 155 13.22 14.02 4.73
C ARG A 155 13.55 14.59 6.10
N GLU A 156 12.56 15.05 6.86
CA GLU A 156 12.73 15.59 8.21
C GLU A 156 12.91 14.47 9.24
N LEU A 157 12.32 13.31 8.97
CA LEU A 157 12.38 12.14 9.84
C LEU A 157 13.60 11.25 9.57
N ARG A 158 14.21 11.37 8.38
CA ARG A 158 15.27 10.47 7.95
C ARG A 158 16.56 10.70 8.74
N GLY A 159 17.11 9.63 9.33
CA GLY A 159 18.30 9.64 10.17
C GLY A 159 18.03 10.00 11.63
N GLU A 160 16.82 10.49 11.94
CA GLU A 160 16.42 10.77 13.32
C GLU A 160 16.04 9.48 14.04
N SER A 161 16.17 9.49 15.37
CA SER A 161 15.67 8.39 16.20
C SER A 161 14.14 8.44 16.25
N GLY A 162 13.47 7.39 15.76
CA GLY A 162 11.99 7.35 15.71
C GLY A 162 11.33 7.49 17.09
N PHE A 163 12.04 7.11 18.15
CA PHE A 163 11.57 7.18 19.52
C PHE A 163 11.48 8.62 20.07
N GLU A 164 12.19 9.59 19.51
CA GLU A 164 12.09 10.99 19.93
C GLU A 164 10.72 11.61 19.64
N TYR A 165 10.03 11.07 18.64
CA TYR A 165 8.68 11.47 18.26
C TYR A 165 7.60 10.71 19.03
N VAL A 166 7.97 9.65 19.77
CA VAL A 166 7.06 8.90 20.61
C VAL A 166 6.78 9.67 21.90
N HIS A 167 5.55 9.59 22.40
CA HIS A 167 5.16 10.19 23.66
C HIS A 167 6.02 9.67 24.83
N PRO A 168 6.49 10.52 25.77
CA PRO A 168 7.42 10.12 26.82
C PRO A 168 7.02 8.88 27.63
N GLU A 169 5.74 8.76 27.99
CA GLU A 169 5.19 7.60 28.72
C GLU A 169 5.24 6.27 27.93
N ASP A 170 5.28 6.34 26.59
CA ASP A 170 5.27 5.15 25.73
C ASP A 170 6.70 4.71 25.34
N ARG A 171 7.68 5.62 25.42
CA ARG A 171 9.06 5.42 24.91
C ARG A 171 9.74 4.20 25.51
N GLU A 172 9.85 4.12 26.84
CA GLU A 172 10.61 3.05 27.51
C GLU A 172 10.03 1.66 27.23
N ARG A 173 8.70 1.55 27.14
CA ARG A 173 8.05 0.31 26.72
C ARG A 173 8.37 -0.03 25.28
N LEU A 174 8.31 0.95 24.37
CA LEU A 174 8.62 0.75 22.95
C LEU A 174 10.07 0.33 22.71
N TYR A 175 11.01 0.95 23.43
CA TYR A 175 12.43 0.58 23.37
C TYR A 175 12.64 -0.88 23.76
N ARG A 176 12.05 -1.33 24.87
CA ARG A 176 12.17 -2.74 25.30
C ARG A 176 11.59 -3.73 24.30
N GLU A 177 10.47 -3.38 23.67
CA GLU A 177 9.87 -4.21 22.62
C GLU A 177 10.78 -4.28 21.38
N PHE A 178 11.43 -3.18 21.02
CA PHE A 178 12.39 -3.11 19.93
C PHE A 178 13.66 -3.91 20.23
N GLU A 179 14.29 -3.71 21.39
CA GLU A 179 15.46 -4.47 21.84
C GLU A 179 15.19 -5.98 21.84
N ARG A 180 14.06 -6.39 22.39
CA ARG A 180 13.65 -7.80 22.37
C ARG A 180 13.48 -8.35 20.95
N SER A 181 12.99 -7.54 20.01
CA SER A 181 12.89 -7.93 18.61
C SER A 181 14.25 -8.01 17.90
N ILE A 182 15.26 -7.30 18.38
CA ILE A 182 16.64 -7.45 17.91
C ILE A 182 17.21 -8.78 18.41
N GLU A 183 17.01 -9.09 19.69
CA GLU A 183 17.50 -10.32 20.33
C GLU A 183 16.83 -11.59 19.80
N ASP A 184 15.53 -11.53 19.50
CA ASP A 184 14.74 -12.63 18.97
C ASP A 184 14.20 -12.27 17.57
N PRO A 185 14.88 -12.72 16.49
CA PRO A 185 14.45 -12.48 15.12
C PRO A 185 13.11 -13.09 14.76
N ASP A 186 12.49 -13.95 15.57
CA ASP A 186 11.13 -14.49 15.35
C ASP A 186 10.06 -13.73 16.14
N TYR A 187 10.46 -12.83 17.05
CA TYR A 187 9.54 -12.00 17.80
C TYR A 187 8.89 -10.93 16.90
N ARG A 188 7.56 -10.83 16.95
CA ARG A 188 6.73 -9.97 16.07
C ARG A 188 5.76 -9.14 16.89
N PRO A 189 6.25 -8.14 17.66
CA PRO A 189 5.40 -7.38 18.55
C PRO A 189 4.38 -6.55 17.77
N THR A 190 3.19 -6.41 18.33
CA THR A 190 2.19 -5.43 17.90
C THR A 190 2.04 -4.44 19.04
N VAL A 191 2.48 -3.19 18.81
CA VAL A 191 2.55 -2.15 19.83
C VAL A 191 1.65 -0.99 19.47
N LYS A 192 0.99 -0.40 20.47
CA LYS A 192 0.24 0.84 20.35
C LYS A 192 0.95 1.96 21.09
N TYR A 193 1.11 3.12 20.45
CA TYR A 193 1.80 4.26 21.03
C TYR A 193 1.32 5.58 20.43
N ARG A 194 1.59 6.67 21.14
CA ARG A 194 1.33 8.03 20.67
C ARG A 194 2.56 8.57 19.95
N PHE A 195 2.36 9.03 18.73
CA PHE A 195 3.37 9.70 17.91
C PHE A 195 3.04 11.20 17.80
N ARG A 196 4.05 12.06 17.96
CA ARG A 196 3.89 13.51 17.91
C ARG A 196 3.63 13.91 16.47
N HIS A 197 2.56 14.63 16.20
CA HIS A 197 2.32 15.28 14.92
C HIS A 197 3.11 16.61 14.84
N ALA A 198 3.37 17.12 13.64
CA ALA A 198 4.11 18.38 13.44
C ALA A 198 3.41 19.60 14.06
N ASP A 199 2.08 19.58 14.17
CA ASP A 199 1.27 20.62 14.86
C ASP A 199 1.22 20.47 16.41
N GLY A 200 1.90 19.45 16.96
CA GLY A 200 1.99 19.18 18.39
C GLY A 200 0.90 18.26 18.96
N ARG A 201 -0.12 17.86 18.19
CA ARG A 201 -1.11 16.87 18.65
C ARG A 201 -0.51 15.45 18.66
N TRP A 202 -1.18 14.53 19.35
CA TRP A 202 -0.80 13.11 19.37
C TRP A 202 -1.66 12.30 18.40
N VAL A 203 -0.99 11.50 17.57
CA VAL A 203 -1.60 10.49 16.70
C VAL A 203 -1.42 9.13 17.36
N ASN A 204 -2.49 8.33 17.44
CA ASN A 204 -2.41 6.99 17.99
C ASN A 204 -2.03 6.02 16.88
N PHE A 205 -0.85 5.42 17.01
CA PHE A 205 -0.32 4.45 16.09
C PHE A 205 -0.40 3.04 16.66
N GLU A 206 -0.76 2.10 15.80
CA GLU A 206 -0.56 0.67 16.01
C GLU A 206 0.50 0.20 15.01
N SER A 207 1.56 -0.41 15.49
CA SER A 207 2.67 -0.86 14.65
C SER A 207 3.01 -2.33 14.87
N ARG A 208 3.38 -2.99 13.78
CA ARG A 208 3.93 -4.34 13.78
C ARG A 208 5.31 -4.33 13.15
N GLY A 209 6.31 -4.77 13.91
CA GLY A 209 7.71 -4.81 13.50
C GLY A 209 8.18 -6.21 13.14
N VAL A 210 9.16 -6.28 12.23
CA VAL A 210 9.85 -7.50 11.82
C VAL A 210 11.34 -7.18 11.68
N ASN A 211 12.16 -7.93 12.41
CA ASN A 211 13.61 -7.87 12.25
C ASN A 211 14.02 -8.54 10.94
N ARG A 212 14.79 -7.81 10.12
CA ARG A 212 15.37 -8.24 8.84
C ARG A 212 16.82 -7.78 8.70
N LEU A 213 17.53 -7.64 9.83
CA LEU A 213 18.94 -7.28 9.85
C LEU A 213 19.83 -8.33 9.15
N ASP A 214 19.37 -9.58 9.09
CA ASP A 214 20.05 -10.70 8.44
C ASP A 214 19.79 -10.80 6.93
N ASP A 215 18.81 -10.06 6.40
CA ASP A 215 18.46 -10.03 4.98
C ASP A 215 19.29 -8.96 4.25
N PRO A 216 20.24 -9.32 3.35
CA PRO A 216 21.11 -8.35 2.67
C PRO A 216 20.36 -7.37 1.76
N ALA A 217 19.09 -7.62 1.44
CA ALA A 217 18.27 -6.70 0.67
C ALA A 217 17.58 -5.63 1.54
N VAL A 218 17.53 -5.84 2.86
CA VAL A 218 16.82 -4.97 3.81
C VAL A 218 17.77 -4.37 4.84
N GLU A 219 18.61 -5.19 5.47
CA GLU A 219 19.61 -4.81 6.47
C GLU A 219 19.04 -3.92 7.59
N GLY A 220 17.80 -4.17 8.03
CA GLY A 220 17.10 -3.30 8.96
C GLY A 220 15.84 -3.87 9.59
N PHE A 221 15.16 -3.06 10.39
CA PHE A 221 13.91 -3.39 11.07
C PHE A 221 12.70 -2.80 10.33
N VAL A 222 11.86 -3.66 9.76
CA VAL A 222 10.70 -3.24 8.96
C VAL A 222 9.48 -3.12 9.85
N VAL A 223 8.87 -1.93 9.88
CA VAL A 223 7.68 -1.63 10.67
C VAL A 223 6.54 -1.23 9.75
N ASN A 224 5.38 -1.85 9.95
CA ASN A 224 4.12 -1.41 9.37
C ASN A 224 3.29 -0.72 10.44
N THR A 225 2.91 0.53 10.20
CA THR A 225 2.23 1.40 11.16
C THR A 225 0.90 1.87 10.61
N ARG A 226 -0.16 1.83 11.42
CA ARG A 226 -1.49 2.33 11.07
C ARG A 226 -1.91 3.41 12.05
N ASP A 227 -2.52 4.46 11.52
CA ASP A 227 -3.26 5.42 12.33
C ASP A 227 -4.57 4.78 12.81
N VAL A 228 -4.73 4.70 14.12
CA VAL A 228 -5.94 4.18 14.78
C VAL A 228 -6.67 5.27 15.56
N THR A 229 -6.31 6.55 15.37
CA THR A 229 -6.84 7.69 16.12
C THR A 229 -8.36 7.79 16.02
N ASP A 230 -8.92 7.77 14.80
CA ASP A 230 -10.36 7.90 14.60
C ASP A 230 -11.13 6.67 15.08
N ARG A 231 -10.54 5.48 14.93
CA ARG A 231 -11.08 4.25 15.47
C ARG A 231 -11.19 4.32 16.99
N GLU A 232 -10.10 4.68 17.67
CA GLU A 232 -10.09 4.78 19.14
C GLU A 232 -10.99 5.92 19.64
N ARG A 233 -11.07 7.05 18.94
CA ARG A 233 -12.02 8.13 19.27
C ARG A 233 -13.46 7.66 19.20
N THR A 234 -13.79 6.90 18.15
CA THR A 234 -15.13 6.35 17.96
C THR A 234 -15.46 5.32 19.04
N GLU A 235 -14.55 4.39 19.32
CA GLU A 235 -14.70 3.39 20.37
C GLU A 235 -14.87 4.06 21.75
N ARG A 236 -14.02 5.03 22.12
CA ARG A 236 -14.13 5.77 23.39
C ARG A 236 -15.43 6.56 23.48
N ARG A 237 -15.88 7.18 22.39
CA ARG A 237 -17.15 7.91 22.36
C ARG A 237 -18.33 6.95 22.62
N LEU A 238 -18.34 5.79 21.96
CA LEU A 238 -19.37 4.78 22.16
C LEU A 238 -19.36 4.24 23.59
N GLU A 239 -18.18 4.00 24.17
CA GLU A 239 -18.05 3.58 25.56
C GLU A 239 -18.55 4.65 26.53
N HIS A 240 -18.18 5.91 26.31
CA HIS A 240 -18.65 7.03 27.12
C HIS A 240 -20.16 7.20 27.04
N GLU A 241 -20.74 7.16 25.84
CA GLU A 241 -22.19 7.24 25.63
C GLU A 241 -22.91 6.05 26.28
N ARG A 242 -22.37 4.83 26.19
CA ARG A 242 -22.91 3.64 26.86
C ARG A 242 -22.89 3.78 28.38
N HIS A 243 -21.80 4.30 28.94
CA HIS A 243 -21.64 4.51 30.38
C HIS A 243 -22.57 5.61 30.90
N LEU A 244 -22.66 6.71 30.16
CA LEU A 244 -23.58 7.81 30.48
C LEU A 244 -25.04 7.34 30.40
N SER A 245 -25.41 6.63 29.34
CA SER A 245 -26.75 6.04 29.17
C SER A 245 -27.09 5.09 30.32
N ALA A 246 -26.16 4.23 30.73
CA ALA A 246 -26.36 3.34 31.88
C ALA A 246 -26.59 4.14 33.17
N ARG A 247 -25.75 5.14 33.46
CA ARG A 247 -25.91 5.99 34.66
C ARG A 247 -27.21 6.78 34.67
N MET A 248 -27.62 7.34 33.53
CA MET A 248 -28.89 8.08 33.40
C MET A 248 -30.09 7.18 33.70
N LEU A 249 -30.07 5.94 33.20
CA LEU A 249 -31.11 4.96 33.49
C LEU A 249 -31.16 4.62 34.99
N GLU A 250 -29.99 4.45 35.62
CA GLU A 250 -29.90 4.13 37.06
C GLU A 250 -30.47 5.20 37.99
N VAL A 251 -30.35 6.48 37.65
CA VAL A 251 -30.82 7.60 38.49
C VAL A 251 -32.20 8.12 38.11
N ALA A 252 -32.87 7.45 37.16
CA ALA A 252 -34.23 7.82 36.78
C ALA A 252 -35.17 7.66 38.00
N PRO A 253 -36.00 8.66 38.34
CA PRO A 253 -36.79 8.68 39.58
C PRO A 253 -38.05 7.80 39.51
N ALA A 254 -38.03 6.74 38.69
CA ALA A 254 -39.13 5.83 38.48
C ALA A 254 -38.62 4.46 37.98
N PRO A 255 -39.31 3.36 38.29
CA PRO A 255 -39.11 2.07 37.64
C PRO A 255 -39.07 2.23 36.11
N THR A 256 -37.93 1.96 35.50
CA THR A 256 -37.72 2.15 34.06
C THR A 256 -37.20 0.86 33.41
N LEU A 257 -37.93 0.40 32.39
CA LEU A 257 -37.53 -0.65 31.47
C LEU A 257 -37.21 -0.05 30.09
N VAL A 258 -36.12 -0.51 29.49
CA VAL A 258 -35.80 -0.26 28.08
C VAL A 258 -36.06 -1.54 27.33
N VAL A 259 -36.93 -1.49 26.32
CA VAL A 259 -37.33 -2.65 25.51
C VAL A 259 -36.96 -2.47 24.03
N ASP A 260 -36.87 -3.56 23.28
CA ASP A 260 -36.80 -3.52 21.82
C ASP A 260 -38.19 -3.40 21.17
N GLY A 261 -38.23 -3.38 19.84
CA GLY A 261 -39.49 -3.24 19.08
C GLY A 261 -40.45 -4.42 19.22
N ASN A 262 -40.02 -5.56 19.78
CA ASN A 262 -40.84 -6.73 20.05
C ASN A 262 -41.23 -6.82 21.55
N GLY A 263 -40.89 -5.82 22.36
CA GLY A 263 -41.15 -5.81 23.79
C GLY A 263 -40.14 -6.59 24.63
N LYS A 264 -39.04 -7.09 24.06
CA LYS A 264 -38.00 -7.75 24.86
C LYS A 264 -37.26 -6.72 25.71
N VAL A 265 -37.10 -7.00 27.00
CA VAL A 265 -36.35 -6.12 27.91
C VAL A 265 -34.86 -6.15 27.57
N LEU A 266 -34.32 -4.99 27.20
CA LEU A 266 -32.90 -4.77 26.94
C LEU A 266 -32.16 -4.32 28.21
N ARG A 267 -32.79 -3.46 29.03
CA ARG A 267 -32.22 -2.95 30.29
C ARG A 267 -33.33 -2.62 31.29
N ALA A 268 -32.98 -2.67 32.57
CA ALA A 268 -33.84 -2.26 33.69
C ALA A 268 -32.99 -1.48 34.70
N ASN A 269 -33.52 -0.38 35.26
CA ASN A 269 -32.87 0.32 36.36
C ASN A 269 -33.07 -0.42 37.71
N ARG A 270 -32.53 0.14 38.80
CA ARG A 270 -32.68 -0.44 40.15
C ARG A 270 -34.13 -0.48 40.58
N ASP A 271 -34.83 0.63 40.42
CA ASP A 271 -36.20 0.78 40.88
C ASP A 271 -37.15 -0.18 40.15
N ALA A 272 -36.90 -0.49 38.87
CA ALA A 272 -37.62 -1.54 38.15
C ALA A 272 -37.34 -2.93 38.72
N ALA A 273 -36.08 -3.27 39.01
CA ALA A 273 -35.74 -4.55 39.61
C ALA A 273 -36.39 -4.73 40.99
N GLU A 274 -36.44 -3.66 41.80
CA GLU A 274 -37.12 -3.65 43.09
C GLU A 274 -38.64 -3.74 42.93
N ALA A 275 -39.24 -2.98 42.00
CA ALA A 275 -40.68 -2.98 41.77
C ALA A 275 -41.21 -4.34 41.28
N PHE A 276 -40.48 -5.02 40.39
CA PHE A 276 -40.84 -6.34 39.88
C PHE A 276 -40.35 -7.49 40.76
N GLU A 277 -39.60 -7.22 41.83
CA GLU A 277 -38.95 -8.22 42.69
C GLU A 277 -38.09 -9.25 41.94
N MET A 278 -37.51 -8.82 40.81
CA MET A 278 -36.74 -9.67 39.92
C MET A 278 -35.31 -9.18 39.82
N ARG A 279 -34.36 -10.11 39.69
CA ARG A 279 -32.99 -9.72 39.36
C ARG A 279 -33.00 -9.08 37.97
N ARG A 280 -32.14 -8.08 37.75
CA ARG A 280 -31.98 -7.47 36.41
C ARG A 280 -31.69 -8.50 35.32
N SER A 281 -30.92 -9.54 35.64
CA SER A 281 -30.62 -10.65 34.72
C SER A 281 -31.84 -11.49 34.34
N GLU A 282 -32.87 -11.51 35.18
CA GLU A 282 -34.15 -12.18 34.93
C GLU A 282 -35.04 -11.25 34.10
N LEU A 283 -35.14 -9.97 34.48
CA LEU A 283 -35.86 -8.96 33.69
C LEU A 283 -35.37 -8.90 32.25
N THR A 284 -34.05 -8.85 32.00
CA THR A 284 -33.48 -8.84 30.63
C THR A 284 -33.70 -10.13 29.83
N ARG A 285 -34.19 -11.20 30.47
CA ARG A 285 -34.58 -12.45 29.82
C ARG A 285 -36.08 -12.54 29.55
N SER A 286 -36.88 -11.64 30.12
CA SER A 286 -38.32 -11.58 29.96
C SER A 286 -38.76 -10.66 28.81
N SER A 287 -39.99 -10.87 28.35
CA SER A 287 -40.72 -9.85 27.59
C SER A 287 -41.44 -8.91 28.54
N ALA A 288 -41.55 -7.63 28.21
CA ALA A 288 -42.33 -6.69 29.00
C ALA A 288 -43.83 -7.03 29.01
N GLY A 289 -44.33 -7.72 27.98
CA GLY A 289 -45.69 -8.28 28.00
C GLY A 289 -45.89 -9.39 29.04
N ASP A 290 -44.84 -10.10 29.44
CA ASP A 290 -44.90 -11.10 30.52
C ASP A 290 -44.92 -10.44 31.92
N LEU A 291 -44.50 -9.17 31.99
CA LEU A 291 -44.43 -8.37 33.21
C LEU A 291 -45.69 -7.51 33.42
N GLU A 292 -46.38 -7.13 32.34
CA GLU A 292 -47.63 -6.36 32.36
C GLU A 292 -48.85 -7.30 32.43
N ALA A 293 -49.10 -7.88 33.61
CA ALA A 293 -50.38 -8.52 33.87
C ALA A 293 -51.42 -7.48 34.33
N SER A 294 -52.40 -7.24 33.46
CA SER A 294 -53.71 -6.58 33.70
C SER A 294 -53.76 -5.04 33.60
N VAL A 295 -54.05 -4.52 32.41
CA VAL A 295 -54.44 -3.11 32.22
C VAL A 295 -55.88 -2.91 32.71
N VAL A 296 -56.07 -1.95 33.62
CA VAL A 296 -57.38 -1.56 34.14
C VAL A 296 -57.81 -0.30 33.43
N ASP A 297 -58.98 -0.32 32.78
CA ASP A 297 -59.54 0.85 32.12
C ASP A 297 -59.95 1.95 33.12
N ALA A 298 -60.25 3.15 32.62
CA ALA A 298 -60.64 4.31 33.42
C ALA A 298 -61.93 4.11 34.26
N ASN A 299 -62.64 2.98 34.10
CA ASN A 299 -63.85 2.61 34.83
C ASN A 299 -63.63 1.42 35.78
N GLY A 300 -62.39 0.95 35.96
CA GLY A 300 -62.10 -0.22 36.81
C GLY A 300 -62.41 -1.56 36.14
N GLY A 301 -62.67 -1.59 34.83
CA GLY A 301 -62.82 -2.79 34.03
C GLY A 301 -61.45 -3.36 33.66
N ILE A 302 -61.26 -4.66 33.87
CA ILE A 302 -60.06 -5.37 33.39
C ILE A 302 -60.24 -5.58 31.88
N GLU A 303 -59.57 -4.78 31.05
CA GLU A 303 -59.40 -5.10 29.63
C GLU A 303 -58.19 -6.03 29.52
N PRO A 304 -58.34 -7.29 29.08
CA PRO A 304 -57.20 -8.14 28.78
C PRO A 304 -56.54 -7.61 27.50
N SER A 305 -55.67 -6.60 27.62
CA SER A 305 -54.82 -6.22 26.50
C SER A 305 -53.75 -7.29 26.34
N THR A 306 -53.97 -8.22 25.41
CA THR A 306 -52.96 -9.17 24.93
C THR A 306 -51.78 -8.46 24.26
N GLU A 307 -51.87 -7.15 24.06
CA GLU A 307 -50.86 -6.31 23.44
C GLU A 307 -50.20 -5.41 24.49
N TYR A 308 -48.94 -5.73 24.81
CA TYR A 308 -48.03 -4.88 25.58
C TYR A 308 -48.13 -3.42 25.10
N LEU A 309 -48.22 -2.44 26.01
CA LEU A 309 -48.38 -1.02 25.63
C LEU A 309 -47.28 -0.51 24.69
N GLY A 310 -46.07 -1.09 24.77
CA GLY A 310 -45.01 -0.80 23.83
C GLY A 310 -45.23 -1.35 22.42
N ALA A 311 -46.00 -2.43 22.24
CA ALA A 311 -46.42 -2.90 20.91
C ALA A 311 -47.43 -1.93 20.27
N VAL A 312 -48.37 -1.38 21.07
CA VAL A 312 -49.30 -0.33 20.61
C VAL A 312 -48.54 0.96 20.22
N ALA A 313 -47.55 1.37 21.02
CA ALA A 313 -46.67 2.50 20.70
C ALA A 313 -45.77 2.24 19.47
N ALA A 314 -45.32 1.00 19.27
CA ALA A 314 -44.52 0.60 18.12
C ALA A 314 -45.34 0.56 16.82
N ALA A 315 -46.53 -0.04 16.85
CA ALA A 315 -47.44 -0.16 15.71
C ALA A 315 -47.99 1.21 15.27
N SER A 316 -48.32 2.08 16.22
CA SER A 316 -48.81 3.44 15.91
C SER A 316 -47.71 4.41 15.48
N GLY A 317 -46.45 4.11 15.79
CA GLY A 317 -45.30 5.00 15.59
C GLY A 317 -45.33 6.27 16.45
N ARG A 318 -46.36 6.45 17.30
CA ARG A 318 -46.58 7.63 18.14
C ARG A 318 -46.06 7.39 19.55
N GLU A 319 -45.70 8.47 20.24
CA GLU A 319 -45.42 8.43 21.66
C GLU A 319 -46.76 8.40 22.42
N LEU A 320 -46.90 7.43 23.33
CA LEU A 320 -48.01 7.39 24.28
C LEU A 320 -47.56 8.14 25.54
N HIS A 321 -48.38 9.06 26.02
CA HIS A 321 -48.12 9.85 27.23
C HIS A 321 -49.33 9.73 28.17
N GLY A 322 -49.08 9.70 29.48
CA GLY A 322 -50.15 9.70 30.49
C GLY A 322 -51.06 8.47 30.48
N VAL A 323 -50.58 7.34 29.96
CA VAL A 323 -51.30 6.06 30.08
C VAL A 323 -51.09 5.54 31.49
N GLU A 324 -52.20 5.33 32.19
CA GLU A 324 -52.25 4.70 33.48
C GLU A 324 -52.64 3.23 33.30
N TYR A 325 -51.92 2.33 33.94
CA TYR A 325 -52.22 0.91 33.95
C TYR A 325 -51.79 0.31 35.29
N GLU A 326 -52.49 -0.74 35.72
CA GLU A 326 -52.07 -1.54 36.87
C GLU A 326 -51.06 -2.58 36.39
N VAL A 327 -50.05 -2.84 37.22
CA VAL A 327 -49.09 -3.92 36.99
C VAL A 327 -49.16 -4.83 38.21
N GLU A 328 -49.52 -6.08 37.98
CA GLU A 328 -49.54 -7.08 39.04
C GLU A 328 -48.11 -7.57 39.30
N VAL A 329 -47.57 -7.26 40.48
CA VAL A 329 -46.24 -7.73 40.92
C VAL A 329 -46.37 -8.67 42.12
N PRO A 330 -45.39 -9.56 42.38
CA PRO A 330 -45.50 -10.56 43.44
C PRO A 330 -45.76 -10.00 44.86
N ALA A 331 -45.37 -8.75 45.12
CA ALA A 331 -45.58 -8.06 46.39
C ALA A 331 -47.00 -7.44 46.59
N GLY A 332 -47.87 -7.47 45.58
CA GLY A 332 -49.17 -6.79 45.56
C GLY A 332 -49.34 -5.83 44.36
N ARG A 333 -50.37 -4.97 44.38
CA ARG A 333 -50.58 -3.97 43.31
C ARG A 333 -49.59 -2.81 43.45
N LEU A 334 -48.85 -2.48 42.39
CA LEU A 334 -48.16 -1.20 42.31
C LEU A 334 -49.20 -0.10 42.02
N PRO A 335 -49.23 1.02 42.77
CA PRO A 335 -50.07 2.15 42.40
C PRO A 335 -49.52 2.78 41.12
N THR A 336 -50.40 2.90 40.13
CA THR A 336 -50.34 3.77 38.95
C THR A 336 -48.93 4.15 38.48
N ALA A 337 -48.30 3.30 37.66
CA ALA A 337 -47.08 3.67 36.97
C ALA A 337 -47.43 4.66 35.84
N MET A 338 -47.07 5.93 36.03
CA MET A 338 -47.30 6.98 35.04
C MET A 338 -46.03 7.22 34.22
N ALA A 339 -46.22 7.27 32.90
CA ALA A 339 -45.33 7.74 31.83
C ALA A 339 -44.48 6.69 31.10
N THR A 340 -45.06 6.21 29.99
CA THR A 340 -44.33 5.76 28.81
C THR A 340 -43.58 6.96 28.20
N ARG A 341 -42.25 6.93 28.18
CA ARG A 341 -41.45 7.86 27.34
C ARG A 341 -40.62 7.05 26.37
N LYS A 342 -40.96 7.13 25.08
CA LYS A 342 -40.19 6.52 24.00
C LYS A 342 -38.89 7.32 23.81
N ILE A 343 -37.74 6.75 24.16
CA ILE A 343 -36.45 7.25 23.67
C ILE A 343 -36.23 6.61 22.29
N THR A 344 -36.74 7.26 21.25
CA THR A 344 -36.50 6.82 19.87
C THR A 344 -35.03 7.10 19.53
N ALA A 345 -34.21 6.07 19.35
CA ALA A 345 -32.90 6.25 18.72
C ALA A 345 -33.12 6.80 17.30
N PRO A 346 -32.35 7.81 16.84
CA PRO A 346 -32.54 8.37 15.51
C PRO A 346 -32.38 7.26 14.47
N ARG A 347 -33.35 7.15 13.55
CA ARG A 347 -33.19 6.36 12.33
C ARG A 347 -31.93 6.88 11.62
N LEU A 348 -30.87 6.08 11.64
CA LEU A 348 -29.78 6.24 10.68
C LEU A 348 -30.42 6.03 9.30
N GLY A 349 -30.49 7.12 8.53
CA GLY A 349 -31.11 7.17 7.22
C GLY A 349 -30.48 6.16 6.26
N ALA A 350 -31.32 5.70 5.33
CA ALA A 350 -30.98 4.86 4.19
C ALA A 350 -30.00 5.54 3.22
#